data_AF-A0A9K3GS28-F1
#
_entry.id   AF-A0A9K3GS28-F1
#
_cell.length_a   1.000
_cell.length_b   1.000
_cell.length_c   1.000
_cell.angle_alpha   90.00
_cell.angle_beta   90.00
_cell.angle_gamma   90.00
#
_symmetry.space_group_name_H-M   'P 1'
#
loop_
_entity.id
_entity.type
_entity.pdbx_description
1 polymer ?
#
loop_
_entity_poly.entity_id
_entity_poly.type
_entity_poly.pdbx_seq_one_letter_code
_entity_poly.pdbx_strand_id
1 'polypeptide(L)'
;MSYFLLNEKIAKHTNLIPDKENPNHINDIDVHILKELLDFMKLSDDIEGNLFAIVSSHLDRKLIKAIFMPIIYGKSLMSTANDIKEKLSQYITRKESYTLAKVCFEFWNKEYRGLVCLIRLIKSSIGWLASAGGRPVIYQSDYFTTVQDYMKMDPVNIWVYDRIHKKRRKVTLRVSSNERDKQKSAISTETKTVKKMTPETDEKEPP
;
A
#
# COMPACT_ATOMS: atom_id res chain seq x y z
N MET A 1 -9.14 -0.13 9.67
CA MET A 1 -8.21 0.69 10.49
C MET A 1 -8.90 1.81 11.24
N SER A 2 -9.85 2.53 10.62
CA SER A 2 -10.69 3.53 11.31
C SER A 2 -11.36 2.98 12.58
N TYR A 3 -11.90 1.76 12.52
CA TYR A 3 -12.44 1.04 13.67
C TYR A 3 -11.44 0.89 14.83
N PHE A 4 -10.25 0.37 14.57
CA PHE A 4 -9.22 0.15 15.62
C PHE A 4 -8.74 1.44 16.28
N LEU A 5 -8.80 2.56 15.56
CA LEU A 5 -8.39 3.86 16.08
C LEU A 5 -9.56 4.68 16.61
N LEU A 6 -10.79 4.15 16.56
CA LEU A 6 -12.03 4.88 16.86
C LEU A 6 -12.09 6.24 16.14
N ASN A 7 -11.58 6.29 14.90
CA ASN A 7 -11.52 7.52 14.13
C ASN A 7 -12.83 7.75 13.39
N GLU A 8 -13.70 8.59 13.96
CA GLU A 8 -15.03 8.89 13.44
C GLU A 8 -14.98 9.52 12.04
N LYS A 9 -14.06 10.48 11.80
CA LYS A 9 -13.93 11.16 10.50
C LYS A 9 -13.68 10.16 9.37
N ILE A 10 -12.69 9.28 9.54
CA ILE A 10 -12.36 8.27 8.54
C ILE A 10 -13.48 7.22 8.47
N ALA A 11 -14.07 6.84 9.59
CA ALA A 11 -15.19 5.89 9.62
C ALA A 11 -16.38 6.37 8.78
N LYS A 12 -16.71 7.67 8.82
CA LYS A 12 -17.73 8.29 7.96
C LYS A 12 -17.29 8.27 6.49
N HIS A 13 -16.07 8.73 6.18
CA HIS A 13 -15.55 8.73 4.80
C HIS A 13 -15.44 7.32 4.17
N THR A 14 -15.29 6.27 4.98
CA THR A 14 -15.27 4.86 4.53
C THR A 14 -16.62 4.16 4.64
N ASN A 15 -17.71 4.87 4.93
CA ASN A 15 -19.06 4.32 5.12
C ASN A 15 -19.19 3.26 6.23
N LEU A 16 -18.27 3.25 7.20
CA LEU A 16 -18.37 2.40 8.40
C LEU A 16 -19.46 2.92 9.34
N ILE A 17 -19.64 4.25 9.38
CA ILE A 17 -20.75 4.91 10.06
C ILE A 17 -21.65 5.49 8.96
N PRO A 18 -22.94 5.13 8.92
CA PRO A 18 -23.86 5.67 7.93
C PRO A 18 -24.10 7.15 8.18
N ASP A 19 -24.31 7.90 7.09
CA ASP A 19 -24.79 9.27 7.20
C ASP A 19 -26.25 9.25 7.66
N LYS A 20 -26.52 9.91 8.79
CA LYS A 20 -27.86 9.98 9.38
C LYS A 20 -28.78 10.89 8.58
N GLU A 21 -28.23 11.90 7.91
CA GLU A 21 -29.01 12.90 7.16
C GLU A 21 -29.29 12.41 5.74
N ASN A 22 -28.40 11.61 5.17
CA ASN A 22 -28.60 11.02 3.85
C ASN A 22 -28.19 9.53 3.81
N PRO A 23 -29.08 8.62 4.26
CA PRO A 23 -28.76 7.19 4.37
C PRO A 23 -28.39 6.50 3.04
N ASN A 24 -28.81 7.07 1.90
CA ASN A 24 -28.53 6.53 0.57
C ASN A 24 -27.25 7.13 -0.04
N HIS A 25 -26.59 8.08 0.63
CA HIS A 25 -25.35 8.65 0.16
C HIS A 25 -24.18 7.71 0.45
N ILE A 26 -23.44 7.35 -0.58
CA ILE A 26 -22.21 6.56 -0.47
C ILE A 26 -21.03 7.53 -0.55
N ASN A 27 -20.26 7.63 0.53
CA ASN A 27 -19.05 8.42 0.56
C ASN A 27 -17.93 7.77 -0.25
N ASP A 28 -17.10 8.60 -0.87
CA ASP A 28 -15.97 8.17 -1.68
C ASP A 28 -14.67 8.73 -1.09
N ILE A 29 -13.98 7.91 -0.31
CA ILE A 29 -12.76 8.33 0.40
C ILE A 29 -11.69 8.90 -0.54
N ASP A 30 -11.59 8.40 -1.77
CA ASP A 30 -10.60 8.89 -2.74
C ASP A 30 -10.90 10.34 -3.16
N VAL A 31 -12.17 10.74 -3.21
CA VAL A 31 -12.59 12.12 -3.51
C VAL A 31 -12.32 13.05 -2.32
N HIS A 32 -12.53 12.57 -1.09
CA HIS A 32 -12.17 13.33 0.11
C HIS A 32 -10.66 13.56 0.20
N ILE A 33 -9.86 12.50 -0.02
CA ILE A 33 -8.39 12.59 -0.05
C ILE A 33 -7.94 13.54 -1.16
N LEU A 34 -8.54 13.50 -2.34
CA LEU A 34 -8.22 14.43 -3.44
C LEU A 34 -8.38 15.89 -2.99
N LYS A 35 -9.53 16.22 -2.38
CA LYS A 35 -9.83 17.58 -1.94
C LYS A 35 -8.85 18.06 -0.87
N GLU A 36 -8.64 17.24 0.17
CA GLU A 36 -7.71 17.55 1.26
C GLU A 36 -6.26 17.68 0.75
N LEU A 37 -5.84 16.83 -0.19
CA LEU A 37 -4.52 16.90 -0.80
C LEU A 37 -4.34 18.19 -1.60
N LEU A 38 -5.32 18.58 -2.42
CA LEU A 38 -5.23 19.81 -3.19
C LEU A 38 -5.10 21.03 -2.29
N ASP A 39 -5.86 21.07 -1.19
CA ASP A 39 -5.77 22.16 -0.22
C ASP A 39 -4.43 22.14 0.53
N PHE A 40 -3.89 20.96 0.84
CA PHE A 40 -2.55 20.81 1.41
C PHE A 40 -1.44 21.28 0.44
N MET A 41 -1.54 20.92 -0.85
CA MET A 41 -0.56 21.30 -1.87
C MET A 41 -0.52 22.81 -2.11
N LYS A 42 -1.68 23.50 -2.07
CA LYS A 42 -1.73 24.97 -2.19
C LYS A 42 -0.95 25.69 -1.08
N LEU A 43 -0.87 25.07 0.10
CA LEU A 43 -0.20 25.61 1.28
C LEU A 43 1.25 25.12 1.42
N SER A 44 1.71 24.24 0.52
CA SER A 44 3.04 23.65 0.61
C SER A 44 4.06 24.48 -0.16
N ASP A 45 5.12 24.91 0.53
CA ASP A 45 6.25 25.63 -0.08
C ASP A 45 7.09 24.73 -1.02
N ASP A 46 6.93 23.41 -0.92
CA ASP A 46 7.70 22.43 -1.70
C ASP A 46 7.21 22.30 -3.16
N ILE A 47 6.07 22.88 -3.52
CA ILE A 47 5.50 22.81 -4.87
C ILE A 47 5.46 24.19 -5.51
N GLU A 48 6.22 24.34 -6.59
CA GLU A 48 6.17 25.54 -7.42
C GLU A 48 4.76 25.75 -8.01
N GLY A 49 4.30 27.00 -8.08
CA GLY A 49 2.93 27.32 -8.53
C GLY A 49 2.58 26.77 -9.92
N ASN A 50 3.56 26.75 -10.84
CA ASN A 50 3.39 26.15 -12.17
C ASN A 50 3.19 24.63 -12.11
N LEU A 51 3.96 23.94 -11.26
CA LEU A 51 3.83 22.51 -11.05
C LEU A 51 2.48 22.19 -10.40
N PHE A 52 2.04 22.98 -9.42
CA PHE A 52 0.73 22.83 -8.81
C PHE A 52 -0.40 22.97 -9.84
N ALA A 53 -0.34 23.99 -10.71
CA ALA A 53 -1.36 24.21 -11.74
C ALA A 53 -1.47 23.02 -12.71
N ILE A 54 -0.34 22.49 -13.17
CA ILE A 54 -0.30 21.31 -14.06
C ILE A 54 -0.79 20.06 -13.33
N VAL A 55 -0.34 19.81 -12.11
CA VAL A 55 -0.71 18.59 -11.38
C VAL A 55 -2.19 18.63 -10.99
N SER A 56 -2.69 19.77 -10.52
CA SER A 56 -4.08 19.92 -10.09
C SER A 56 -5.10 19.71 -11.22
N SER A 57 -4.75 20.02 -12.48
CA SER A 57 -5.62 19.77 -13.63
C SER A 57 -5.68 18.29 -14.04
N HIS A 58 -4.68 17.50 -13.65
CA HIS A 58 -4.56 16.08 -14.01
C HIS A 58 -4.79 15.12 -12.83
N LEU A 59 -4.92 15.63 -11.60
CA LEU A 59 -5.29 14.83 -10.44
C LEU A 59 -6.77 14.49 -10.48
N ASP A 60 -7.06 13.21 -10.68
CA ASP A 60 -8.39 12.65 -10.59
C ASP A 60 -8.48 11.58 -9.48
N ARG A 61 -9.71 11.13 -9.21
CA ARG A 61 -9.98 10.06 -8.26
C ARG A 61 -9.15 8.80 -8.55
N LYS A 62 -8.98 8.43 -9.82
CA LYS A 62 -8.28 7.20 -10.24
C LYS A 62 -6.79 7.27 -9.90
N LEU A 63 -6.18 8.43 -10.09
CA LEU A 63 -4.78 8.69 -9.75
C LEU A 63 -4.60 8.72 -8.24
N ILE A 64 -5.48 9.38 -7.49
CA ILE A 64 -5.47 9.39 -6.02
C ILE A 64 -5.54 7.99 -5.46
N LYS A 65 -6.53 7.19 -5.89
CA LYS A 65 -6.65 5.79 -5.50
C LYS A 65 -5.36 5.02 -5.74
N ALA A 66 -4.75 5.21 -6.90
CA ALA A 66 -3.54 4.50 -7.26
C ALA A 66 -2.27 4.97 -6.53
N ILE A 67 -2.26 6.18 -5.98
CA ILE A 67 -1.15 6.70 -5.16
C ILE A 67 -1.34 6.23 -3.72
N PHE A 68 -2.51 6.49 -3.11
CA PHE A 68 -2.70 6.31 -1.67
C PHE A 68 -3.02 4.87 -1.28
N MET A 69 -3.72 4.08 -2.10
CA MET A 69 -3.96 2.67 -1.77
C MET A 69 -2.64 1.90 -1.60
N PRO A 70 -1.64 2.01 -2.50
CA PRO A 70 -0.36 1.37 -2.26
C PRO A 70 0.44 1.95 -1.09
N ILE A 71 0.35 3.26 -0.82
CA ILE A 71 0.97 3.88 0.37
C ILE A 71 0.43 3.23 1.65
N ILE A 72 -0.89 3.05 1.73
CA ILE A 72 -1.57 2.35 2.84
C ILE A 72 -1.08 0.90 3.00
N TYR A 73 -0.63 0.27 1.92
CA TYR A 73 -0.05 -1.08 1.97
C TYR A 73 1.48 -1.09 2.13
N GLY A 74 2.10 0.06 2.41
CA GLY A 74 3.52 0.17 2.72
C GLY A 74 4.44 0.39 1.51
N LYS A 75 3.91 0.85 0.37
CA LYS A 75 4.72 1.25 -0.80
C LYS A 75 5.68 2.39 -0.42
N SER A 76 6.90 2.35 -0.94
CA SER A 76 7.93 3.34 -0.62
C SER A 76 7.81 4.61 -1.47
N LEU A 77 8.33 5.72 -0.96
CA LEU A 77 8.35 7.01 -1.66
C LEU A 77 8.98 6.92 -3.05
N MET A 78 10.10 6.23 -3.20
CA MET A 78 10.76 6.06 -4.51
C MET A 78 9.89 5.27 -5.49
N SER A 79 9.23 4.22 -5.00
CA SER A 79 8.34 3.43 -5.85
C SER A 79 7.09 4.22 -6.25
N THR A 80 6.53 5.02 -5.35
CA THR A 80 5.42 5.92 -5.66
C THR A 80 5.83 7.02 -6.64
N ALA A 81 7.03 7.58 -6.52
CA ALA A 81 7.56 8.57 -7.46
C ALA A 81 7.69 8.03 -8.89
N ASN A 82 8.06 6.76 -9.03
CA ASN A 82 8.11 6.07 -10.33
C ASN A 82 6.70 5.87 -10.91
N ASP A 83 5.73 5.39 -10.11
CA ASP A 83 4.34 5.27 -10.55
C ASP A 83 3.74 6.60 -11.01
N ILE A 84 4.00 7.66 -10.25
CA ILE A 84 3.58 9.03 -10.59
C ILE A 84 4.22 9.46 -11.91
N LYS A 85 5.52 9.20 -12.09
CA LYS A 85 6.23 9.52 -13.34
C LYS A 85 5.67 8.73 -14.51
N GLU A 86 5.33 7.45 -14.35
CA GLU A 86 4.75 6.65 -15.43
C GLU A 86 3.42 7.26 -15.89
N LYS A 87 2.57 7.68 -14.95
CA LYS A 87 1.23 8.21 -15.25
C LYS A 87 1.23 9.65 -15.75
N LEU A 88 2.12 10.50 -15.23
CA LEU A 88 2.21 11.92 -15.58
C LEU A 88 3.45 12.21 -16.44
N SER A 89 4.00 11.21 -17.12
CA SER A 89 5.29 11.28 -17.82
C SER A 89 5.39 12.43 -18.81
N GLN A 90 4.26 12.79 -19.43
CA GLN A 90 4.11 13.87 -20.42
C GLN A 90 4.11 15.27 -19.80
N TYR A 91 3.79 15.40 -18.50
CA TYR A 91 3.54 16.69 -17.86
C TYR A 91 4.61 17.08 -16.84
N ILE A 92 5.26 16.09 -16.22
CA ILE A 92 6.24 16.34 -15.16
C ILE A 92 7.54 15.58 -15.39
N THR A 93 8.65 16.13 -14.92
CA THR A 93 9.97 15.49 -14.89
C THR A 93 10.09 14.46 -13.78
N ARG A 94 11.18 13.70 -13.78
CA ARG A 94 11.48 12.73 -12.71
C ARG A 94 11.75 13.41 -11.35
N LYS A 95 12.30 14.62 -11.36
CA LYS A 95 12.54 15.39 -10.13
C LYS A 95 11.22 15.90 -9.54
N GLU A 96 10.34 16.39 -10.40
CA GLU A 96 9.00 16.83 -10.01
C GLU A 96 8.13 15.66 -9.54
N SER A 97 8.24 14.48 -10.16
CA SER A 97 7.51 13.29 -9.68
C SER A 97 7.96 12.85 -8.28
N TYR A 98 9.26 12.96 -7.98
CA TYR A 98 9.77 12.73 -6.63
C TYR A 98 9.26 13.77 -5.64
N THR A 99 9.24 15.04 -6.03
CA THR A 99 8.74 16.14 -5.20
C THR A 99 7.25 15.96 -4.90
N LEU A 100 6.45 15.63 -5.91
CA LEU A 100 5.03 15.31 -5.73
C LEU A 100 4.83 14.11 -4.80
N ALA A 101 5.60 13.03 -4.98
CA ALA A 101 5.55 11.89 -4.07
C ALA A 101 5.89 12.28 -2.63
N LYS A 102 6.91 13.12 -2.43
CA LYS A 102 7.29 13.64 -1.11
C LYS A 102 6.12 14.37 -0.45
N VAL A 103 5.47 15.28 -1.17
CA VAL A 103 4.29 16.00 -0.66
C VAL A 103 3.13 15.06 -0.34
N CYS A 104 2.86 14.04 -1.16
CA CYS A 104 1.83 13.04 -0.84
C CYS A 104 2.13 12.29 0.46
N PHE A 105 3.40 11.95 0.73
CA PHE A 105 3.80 11.28 1.98
C PHE A 105 3.73 12.23 3.18
N GLU A 106 4.12 13.49 3.02
CA GLU A 106 4.02 14.51 4.07
C GLU A 106 2.55 14.77 4.45
N PHE A 107 1.69 14.94 3.45
CA PHE A 107 0.24 15.02 3.60
C PHE A 107 -0.30 13.81 4.39
N TRP A 108 0.05 12.59 3.95
CA TRP A 108 -0.40 11.36 4.60
C TRP A 108 0.07 11.27 6.07
N ASN A 109 1.32 11.61 6.33
CA ASN A 109 1.91 11.58 7.67
C ASN A 109 1.28 12.62 8.61
N LYS A 110 0.82 13.76 8.07
CA LYS A 110 0.21 14.83 8.85
C LYS A 110 -1.28 14.57 9.10
N GLU A 111 -2.06 14.43 8.03
CA GLU A 111 -3.53 14.32 8.10
C GLU A 111 -4.00 12.95 8.63
N TYR A 112 -3.27 11.88 8.29
CA TYR A 112 -3.61 10.51 8.65
C TYR A 112 -2.63 9.90 9.66
N ARG A 113 -2.05 10.76 10.52
CA ARG A 113 -1.02 10.37 11.51
C ARG A 113 -1.39 9.14 12.34
N GLY A 114 -2.64 9.04 12.79
CA GLY A 114 -3.10 7.88 13.56
C GLY A 114 -2.97 6.56 12.79
N LEU A 115 -3.35 6.55 11.50
CA LEU A 115 -3.18 5.39 10.63
C LEU A 115 -1.70 5.06 10.44
N VAL A 116 -0.87 6.08 10.18
CA VAL A 116 0.58 5.92 10.04
C VAL A 116 1.22 5.34 11.30
N CYS A 117 0.81 5.80 12.48
CA CYS A 117 1.29 5.27 13.75
C CYS A 117 0.89 3.80 13.95
N LEU A 118 -0.35 3.44 13.62
CA LEU A 118 -0.83 2.05 13.71
C LEU A 118 -0.07 1.12 12.73
N ILE A 119 0.07 1.56 11.49
CA ILE A 119 0.87 0.90 10.45
C ILE A 119 2.30 0.68 10.93
N ARG A 120 2.94 1.73 11.47
CA ARG A 120 4.30 1.67 11.99
C ARG A 120 4.42 0.74 13.19
N LEU A 121 3.43 0.71 14.08
CA LEU A 121 3.41 -0.23 15.20
C LEU A 121 3.38 -1.69 14.70
N ILE A 122 2.46 -2.00 13.78
CA ILE A 122 2.33 -3.36 13.23
C ILE A 122 3.60 -3.78 12.48
N LYS A 123 4.10 -2.92 11.59
CA LYS A 123 5.27 -3.20 10.76
C LYS A 123 6.59 -3.17 11.54
N SER A 124 6.88 -2.03 12.16
CA SER A 124 8.20 -1.72 12.71
C SER A 124 8.38 -2.18 14.16
N SER A 125 7.29 -2.32 14.93
CA SER A 125 7.42 -2.81 16.31
C SER A 125 7.18 -4.32 16.35
N ILE A 126 6.07 -4.82 15.82
CA ILE A 126 5.73 -6.25 15.91
C ILE A 126 6.50 -7.06 14.85
N GLY A 127 6.36 -6.69 13.57
CA GLY A 127 6.98 -7.43 12.47
C GLY A 127 8.51 -7.47 12.54
N TRP A 128 9.14 -6.32 12.83
CA TRP A 128 10.60 -6.25 13.00
C TRP A 128 11.08 -7.04 14.21
N LEU A 129 10.42 -6.94 15.38
CA LEU A 129 10.84 -7.64 16.59
C LEU A 129 10.76 -9.17 16.41
N ALA A 130 9.65 -9.66 15.85
CA ALA A 130 9.50 -11.08 15.55
C ALA A 130 10.58 -11.56 14.56
N SER A 131 10.81 -10.80 13.49
CA SER A 131 11.83 -11.08 12.50
C SER A 131 13.26 -11.10 13.07
N ALA A 132 13.60 -10.11 13.91
CA ALA A 132 14.89 -10.01 14.57
C ALA A 132 15.13 -11.19 15.53
N GLY A 133 14.10 -11.58 16.28
CA GLY A 133 14.10 -12.76 17.14
C GLY A 133 14.02 -14.09 16.39
N GLY A 134 13.96 -14.06 15.06
CA GLY A 134 13.83 -15.26 14.23
C GLY A 134 12.58 -16.04 14.58
N ARG A 135 11.44 -15.39 14.76
CA ARG A 135 10.13 -15.99 15.06
C ARG A 135 9.12 -15.60 13.99
N PRO A 136 8.13 -16.46 13.69
CA PRO A 136 7.03 -16.07 12.82
C PRO A 136 6.15 -15.04 13.53
N VAL A 137 5.45 -14.22 12.75
CA VAL A 137 4.40 -13.35 13.30
C VAL A 137 3.10 -14.14 13.32
N ILE A 138 2.46 -14.24 14.48
CA ILE A 138 1.23 -15.00 14.66
C ILE A 138 0.12 -14.04 15.08
N TYR A 139 -1.00 -14.10 14.34
CA TYR A 139 -2.23 -13.40 14.68
C TYR A 139 -3.35 -14.42 14.82
N GLN A 140 -4.11 -14.32 15.90
CA GLN A 140 -5.20 -15.23 16.20
C GLN A 140 -6.49 -14.43 16.37
N SER A 141 -7.57 -14.90 15.76
CA SER A 141 -8.94 -14.51 16.04
C SER A 141 -9.71 -15.70 16.62
N ASP A 142 -10.96 -15.50 16.99
CA ASP A 142 -11.82 -16.59 17.48
C ASP A 142 -12.04 -17.70 16.43
N TYR A 143 -11.80 -17.40 15.14
CA TYR A 143 -12.10 -18.30 14.03
C TYR A 143 -10.85 -18.85 13.31
N PHE A 144 -9.73 -18.13 13.35
CA PHE A 144 -8.54 -18.53 12.59
C PHE A 144 -7.23 -18.09 13.24
N THR A 145 -6.20 -18.91 13.03
CA THR A 145 -4.82 -18.56 13.35
C THR A 145 -4.05 -18.35 12.05
N THR A 146 -3.52 -17.13 11.86
CA THR A 146 -2.66 -16.79 10.73
C THR A 146 -1.20 -16.78 11.20
N VAL A 147 -0.38 -17.60 10.55
CA VAL A 147 1.07 -17.64 10.76
C VAL A 147 1.78 -17.03 9.56
N GLN A 148 2.51 -15.95 9.79
CA GLN A 148 3.39 -15.34 8.80
C GLN A 148 4.81 -15.81 9.04
N ASP A 149 5.20 -16.87 8.32
CA ASP A 149 6.55 -17.44 8.36
C ASP A 149 7.18 -17.43 6.95
N TYR A 150 7.83 -16.32 6.60
CA TYR A 150 8.49 -16.23 5.29
C TYR A 150 9.87 -16.88 5.33
N MET A 151 10.08 -17.86 4.45
CA MET A 151 11.38 -18.47 4.20
C MET A 151 12.07 -17.83 3.00
N LYS A 152 13.41 -17.82 3.01
CA LYS A 152 14.20 -17.44 1.84
C LYS A 152 14.00 -18.49 0.74
N MET A 153 14.06 -18.02 -0.49
CA MET A 153 13.88 -18.88 -1.67
C MET A 153 15.20 -19.02 -2.41
N ASP A 154 15.79 -20.20 -2.34
CA ASP A 154 17.06 -20.50 -2.98
C ASP A 154 16.87 -20.83 -4.47
N PRO A 155 17.71 -20.25 -5.35
CA PRO A 155 17.64 -20.54 -6.77
C PRO A 155 18.28 -21.90 -7.08
N VAL A 156 17.49 -22.83 -7.61
CA VAL A 156 17.98 -24.10 -8.13
C VAL A 156 17.90 -24.06 -9.65
N ASN A 157 19.03 -24.30 -10.31
CA ASN A 157 19.07 -24.33 -11.77
C ASN A 157 18.85 -25.75 -12.28
N ILE A 158 17.82 -25.94 -13.11
CA ILE A 158 17.56 -27.20 -13.80
C ILE A 158 17.70 -27.02 -15.31
N TRP A 159 18.05 -28.10 -15.99
CA TRP A 159 18.12 -28.13 -17.44
C TRP A 159 16.85 -28.80 -17.98
N VAL A 160 16.07 -28.05 -18.75
CA VAL A 160 14.86 -28.54 -19.39
C VAL A 160 15.08 -28.58 -20.90
N TYR A 161 14.64 -29.65 -21.56
CA TYR A 161 14.63 -29.71 -23.01
C TYR A 161 13.39 -29.00 -23.54
N ASP A 162 13.60 -27.91 -24.26
CA ASP A 162 12.54 -27.21 -24.97
C ASP A 162 12.25 -27.95 -26.28
N ARG A 163 11.13 -28.68 -26.31
CA ARG A 163 10.73 -29.51 -27.45
C ARG A 163 10.34 -28.68 -28.68
N ILE A 164 9.84 -27.46 -28.48
CA ILE A 164 9.42 -26.54 -29.57
C ILE A 164 10.66 -26.03 -30.30
N HIS A 165 11.65 -25.57 -29.54
CA HIS A 165 12.88 -24.98 -30.11
C HIS A 165 14.03 -25.98 -30.22
N LYS A 166 13.76 -27.27 -29.94
CA LYS A 166 14.70 -28.40 -29.95
C LYS A 166 16.04 -28.13 -29.24
N LYS A 167 16.03 -27.39 -28.13
CA LYS A 167 17.25 -26.98 -27.42
C LYS A 167 17.15 -27.13 -25.91
N ARG A 168 18.28 -27.39 -25.25
CA ARG A 168 18.38 -27.38 -23.79
C ARG A 168 18.36 -25.93 -23.29
N ARG A 169 17.50 -25.65 -22.32
CA ARG A 169 17.44 -24.37 -21.62
C ARG A 169 17.72 -24.58 -20.15
N LYS A 170 18.50 -23.66 -19.58
CA LYS A 170 18.68 -23.55 -18.13
C LYS A 170 17.53 -22.72 -17.59
N VAL A 171 16.81 -23.25 -16.61
CA VAL A 171 15.71 -22.58 -15.92
C VAL A 171 16.02 -22.52 -14.44
N THR A 172 15.77 -21.37 -13.82
CA THR A 172 15.93 -21.20 -12.37
C THR A 172 14.58 -21.42 -11.69
N LEU A 173 14.49 -22.46 -10.87
CA LEU A 173 13.40 -22.69 -9.92
C LEU A 173 13.74 -22.05 -8.58
N ARG A 174 12.72 -21.64 -7.83
CA ARG A 174 12.86 -21.10 -6.47
C ARG A 174 12.33 -22.13 -5.49
N VAL A 175 13.19 -22.64 -4.61
CA VAL A 175 12.84 -23.65 -3.60
C VAL A 175 12.97 -23.03 -2.21
N SER A 176 12.08 -23.38 -1.29
CA SER A 176 12.16 -22.86 0.09
C SER A 176 13.41 -23.38 0.77
N SER A 177 14.14 -22.49 1.43
CA SER A 177 15.21 -22.85 2.35
C SER A 177 14.67 -23.01 3.77
N ASN A 178 15.53 -23.44 4.69
CA ASN A 178 15.24 -23.48 6.13
C ASN A 178 15.57 -22.15 6.83
N GLU A 179 16.03 -21.14 6.09
CA GLU A 179 16.35 -19.82 6.62
C GLU A 179 15.17 -18.87 6.46
N ARG A 180 14.81 -18.17 7.54
CA ARG A 180 13.77 -17.14 7.48
C ARG A 180 14.22 -15.91 6.68
N ASP A 181 13.31 -15.39 5.87
CA ASP A 181 13.44 -14.10 5.21
C ASP A 181 13.02 -12.99 6.19
N LYS A 182 14.02 -12.46 6.90
CA LYS A 182 13.84 -11.41 7.91
C LYS A 182 13.28 -10.12 7.31
N GLN A 183 13.72 -9.75 6.11
CA GLN A 183 13.31 -8.51 5.47
C GLN A 183 11.84 -8.57 5.05
N LYS A 184 11.44 -9.66 4.37
CA LYS A 184 10.06 -9.86 3.94
C LYS A 184 9.11 -10.03 5.13
N SER A 185 9.55 -10.72 6.18
CA SER A 185 8.80 -10.83 7.43
C SER A 185 8.51 -9.46 8.05
N ALA A 186 9.50 -8.58 8.15
CA ALA A 186 9.27 -7.24 8.68
C ALA A 186 8.35 -6.38 7.77
N ILE A 187 8.59 -6.39 6.46
CA ILE A 187 7.92 -5.47 5.53
C ILE A 187 6.45 -5.86 5.26
N SER A 188 6.15 -7.16 5.16
CA SER A 188 4.82 -7.63 4.73
C SER A 188 3.80 -7.77 5.87
N THR A 189 4.23 -7.57 7.11
CA THR A 189 3.38 -7.78 8.30
C THR A 189 2.12 -6.93 8.25
N GLU A 190 2.26 -5.62 8.05
CA GLU A 190 1.15 -4.68 7.95
C GLU A 190 0.13 -5.07 6.86
N THR A 191 0.61 -5.31 5.63
CA THR A 191 -0.26 -5.65 4.50
C THR A 191 -1.08 -6.91 4.77
N LYS A 192 -0.49 -7.91 5.41
CA LYS A 192 -1.16 -9.18 5.75
C LYS A 192 -2.16 -9.01 6.89
N THR A 193 -1.76 -8.30 7.94
CA THR A 193 -2.63 -8.01 9.09
C THR A 193 -3.88 -7.24 8.64
N VAL A 194 -3.71 -6.18 7.84
CA VAL A 194 -4.84 -5.39 7.32
C VAL A 194 -5.76 -6.25 6.45
N LYS A 195 -5.20 -7.07 5.53
CA LYS A 195 -6.00 -7.95 4.67
C LYS A 195 -6.77 -9.04 5.42
N LYS A 196 -6.25 -9.55 6.54
CA LYS A 196 -6.92 -10.58 7.33
C LYS A 196 -7.91 -10.04 8.34
N MET A 197 -7.86 -8.74 8.62
CA MET A 197 -8.87 -8.02 9.43
C MET A 197 -10.08 -7.57 8.60
N THR A 198 -9.98 -7.60 7.26
CA THR A 198 -11.13 -7.42 6.36
C THR A 198 -11.77 -8.78 6.07
N PRO A 199 -13.09 -8.94 6.23
CA PRO A 199 -13.77 -10.12 5.73
C PRO A 199 -13.53 -10.24 4.22
N GLU A 200 -13.19 -11.44 3.75
CA GLU A 200 -13.09 -11.72 2.32
C GLU A 200 -14.50 -11.52 1.73
N THR A 201 -14.71 -10.45 0.95
CA THR A 201 -15.88 -10.37 0.07
C THR A 201 -15.67 -11.40 -1.03
N ASP A 202 -16.45 -12.46 -0.99
CA ASP A 202 -16.60 -13.43 -2.07
C ASP A 202 -17.13 -12.73 -3.33
N GLU A 203 -16.26 -12.06 -4.08
CA GLU A 203 -16.54 -11.72 -5.48
C GLU A 203 -16.33 -12.97 -6.32
N LYS A 204 -17.36 -13.82 -6.34
CA LYS A 204 -17.68 -14.67 -7.49
C LYS A 204 -19.17 -14.51 -7.77
N GLU A 205 -19.52 -13.51 -8.58
CA GLU A 205 -20.70 -13.67 -9.41
C GLU A 205 -20.38 -14.70 -10.51
N PRO A 206 -21.18 -15.78 -10.65
CA PRO A 206 -21.10 -16.68 -11.80
C PRO A 206 -21.64 -15.97 -13.07
N PRO A 207 -21.31 -16.50 -14.27
CA PRO A 207 -21.45 -15.80 -15.55
C PRO A 207 -22.87 -15.43 -15.95
#